data_AF-A0A5D2XF89-F1
#
_entry.id   AF-A0A5D2XF89-F1
#
_cell.length_a   1.000
_cell.length_b   1.000
_cell.length_c   1.000
_cell.angle_alpha   90.00
_cell.angle_beta   90.00
_cell.angle_gamma   90.00
#
_symmetry.space_group_name_H-M   'P 1'
#
loop_
_entity.id
_entity.type
_entity.pdbx_description
1 polymer ?
#
loop_
_entity_poly.entity_id
_entity_poly.type
_entity_poly.pdbx_seq_one_letter_code
_entity_poly.pdbx_strand_id
1 'polypeptide(L)'
;MADSATASSPLKVIAGADSFGAELKDAMVSHLRSLNIEVEDLGITSYYNIGAEVGRRVSSATTSPSLETRGLLACGTGVGVGIFANKFPGVFATTCLTPDEARNNRSINNCNVLALSGMSTSADTAKEIVDTWLNTPFKAPCPASKSQPWPEEISNFFDESMNEMPKIGASENTQAETCAVCCLVKNRELNPIDIIPGGSMKILRESPTSAIIKFKAGSVEPAHHHTFGHCLLVMKGKKSVWNLSKKERYDLGDGDYLFIPAGDVHRVKYYEDTEFFLKWDGKWDMFFDEDLETAKIAIEKELANGSA
;
A
#
# COMPACT_ATOMS: atom_id res chain seq x y z
N MET A 1 28.83 1.34 -42.82
CA MET A 1 27.51 1.45 -42.16
C MET A 1 27.80 1.61 -40.68
N ALA A 2 27.32 2.69 -40.09
CA ALA A 2 27.74 3.15 -38.77
C ALA A 2 27.29 2.19 -37.66
N ASP A 3 28.22 1.81 -36.79
CA ASP A 3 27.97 1.18 -35.48
C ASP A 3 27.02 2.05 -34.67
N SER A 4 25.80 1.56 -34.41
CA SER A 4 24.95 2.13 -33.38
C SER A 4 25.40 1.59 -32.04
N ALA A 5 26.40 2.23 -31.43
CA ALA A 5 26.70 2.03 -30.02
C ALA A 5 25.44 2.41 -29.23
N THR A 6 24.75 1.40 -28.69
CA THR A 6 23.61 1.61 -27.79
C THR A 6 24.12 2.36 -26.57
N ALA A 7 23.68 3.60 -26.39
CA ALA A 7 24.02 4.41 -25.23
C ALA A 7 23.63 3.64 -23.96
N SER A 8 24.62 3.21 -23.18
CA SER A 8 24.43 2.57 -21.88
C SER A 8 23.69 3.56 -20.98
N SER A 9 22.49 3.20 -20.52
CA SER A 9 21.84 3.93 -19.43
C SER A 9 22.80 4.03 -18.24
N PRO A 10 22.77 5.13 -17.47
CA PRO A 10 23.53 5.21 -16.24
C PRO A 10 23.13 4.05 -15.31
N LEU A 11 24.13 3.45 -14.67
CA LEU A 11 23.95 2.31 -13.77
C LEU A 11 24.21 2.75 -12.32
N LYS A 12 23.27 2.40 -11.45
CA LYS A 12 23.41 2.52 -9.99
C LYS A 12 23.36 1.14 -9.35
N VAL A 13 24.25 0.90 -8.39
CA VAL A 13 24.28 -0.34 -7.59
C VAL A 13 23.92 -0.04 -6.13
N ILE A 14 22.96 -0.77 -5.58
CA ILE A 14 22.62 -0.75 -4.15
C ILE A 14 23.36 -1.90 -3.47
N ALA A 15 24.30 -1.58 -2.58
CA ALA A 15 25.15 -2.56 -1.91
C ALA A 15 24.75 -2.74 -0.44
N GLY A 16 24.90 -3.95 0.08
CA GLY A 16 24.69 -4.24 1.50
C GLY A 16 25.25 -5.59 1.93
N ALA A 17 25.54 -5.76 3.21
CA ALA A 17 26.00 -7.03 3.75
C ALA A 17 25.47 -7.35 5.16
N ASP A 18 25.63 -8.60 5.57
CA ASP A 18 25.74 -8.92 7.00
C ASP A 18 27.19 -8.90 7.48
N SER A 19 27.42 -9.18 8.76
CA SER A 19 28.76 -9.17 9.34
C SER A 19 29.73 -10.15 8.67
N PHE A 20 29.24 -11.26 8.11
CA PHE A 20 30.09 -12.26 7.45
C PHE A 20 30.46 -11.89 6.01
N GLY A 21 29.69 -11.00 5.37
CA GLY A 21 29.96 -10.49 4.02
C GLY A 21 30.59 -9.10 3.97
N ALA A 22 30.78 -8.45 5.12
CA ALA A 22 31.18 -7.05 5.23
C ALA A 22 32.42 -6.69 4.42
N GLU A 23 33.54 -7.39 4.67
CA GLU A 23 34.82 -7.13 4.00
C GLU A 23 34.73 -7.33 2.48
N LEU A 24 34.00 -8.37 2.04
CA LEU A 24 33.82 -8.66 0.62
C LEU A 24 32.99 -7.56 -0.06
N LYS A 25 31.92 -7.09 0.60
CA LYS A 25 31.11 -5.97 0.12
C LYS A 25 31.95 -4.69 0.06
N ASP A 26 32.77 -4.36 1.06
CA ASP A 26 33.65 -3.19 1.03
C ASP A 26 34.63 -3.22 -0.17
N ALA A 27 35.22 -4.38 -0.44
CA ALA A 27 36.10 -4.59 -1.58
C ALA A 27 35.35 -4.37 -2.92
N MET A 28 34.12 -4.90 -3.04
CA MET A 28 33.32 -4.74 -4.26
C MET A 28 32.78 -3.32 -4.45
N VAL A 29 32.38 -2.64 -3.37
CA VAL A 29 31.97 -1.23 -3.43
C VAL A 29 33.13 -0.36 -3.93
N SER A 30 34.35 -0.62 -3.45
CA SER A 30 35.56 0.07 -3.91
C SER A 30 35.84 -0.22 -5.39
N HIS A 31 35.73 -1.48 -5.80
CA HIS A 31 35.87 -1.89 -7.20
C HIS A 31 34.86 -1.20 -8.12
N LEU A 32 33.56 -1.24 -7.78
CA LEU A 32 32.49 -0.59 -8.55
C LEU A 32 32.71 0.92 -8.69
N ARG A 33 33.11 1.59 -7.61
CA ARG A 33 33.44 3.03 -7.64
C ARG A 33 34.64 3.32 -8.53
N SER A 34 35.64 2.43 -8.57
CA SER A 34 36.78 2.56 -9.49
C SER A 34 36.39 2.48 -10.98
N LEU A 35 35.26 1.84 -11.29
CA LEU A 35 34.67 1.77 -12.62
C LEU A 35 33.74 2.97 -12.92
N ASN A 36 33.69 3.99 -12.04
CA ASN A 36 32.78 5.14 -12.10
C ASN A 36 31.29 4.76 -12.05
N ILE A 37 30.95 3.64 -11.41
CA ILE A 37 29.55 3.24 -11.17
C ILE A 37 29.06 3.91 -9.87
N GLU A 38 27.85 4.47 -9.87
CA GLU A 38 27.24 5.01 -8.66
C GLU A 38 26.90 3.86 -7.70
N VAL A 39 27.37 3.94 -6.46
CA VAL A 39 27.10 2.91 -5.44
C VAL A 39 26.51 3.53 -4.19
N GLU A 40 25.27 3.15 -3.88
CA GLU A 40 24.61 3.42 -2.59
C GLU A 40 24.90 2.24 -1.66
N ASP A 41 25.78 2.46 -0.68
CA ASP A 41 26.14 1.46 0.31
C ASP A 41 25.26 1.61 1.56
N LEU A 42 24.38 0.64 1.78
CA LEU A 42 23.47 0.59 2.91
C LEU A 42 24.16 0.08 4.19
N GLY A 43 25.43 -0.30 4.10
CA GLY A 43 26.22 -0.78 5.21
C GLY A 43 25.88 -2.21 5.63
N ILE A 44 26.00 -2.46 6.93
CA ILE A 44 25.96 -3.79 7.52
C ILE A 44 24.80 -3.87 8.52
N THR A 45 23.94 -4.88 8.36
CA THR A 45 22.89 -5.22 9.35
C THR A 45 22.58 -6.72 9.29
N SER A 46 21.51 -7.18 9.92
CA SER A 46 21.10 -8.58 9.82
C SER A 46 20.81 -8.98 8.37
N TYR A 47 21.14 -10.22 8.01
CA TYR A 47 21.01 -10.72 6.64
C TYR A 47 19.59 -10.61 6.06
N TYR A 48 18.56 -10.73 6.91
CA TYR A 48 17.16 -10.58 6.48
C TYR A 48 16.77 -9.11 6.24
N ASN A 49 17.27 -8.17 7.05
CA ASN A 49 16.98 -6.74 6.87
C ASN A 49 17.70 -6.20 5.65
N ILE A 50 19.00 -6.51 5.49
CA ILE A 50 19.80 -5.97 4.39
C ILE A 50 19.36 -6.53 3.04
N GLY A 51 19.07 -7.84 2.96
CA GLY A 51 18.55 -8.48 1.75
C GLY A 51 17.20 -7.88 1.36
N ALA A 52 16.31 -7.64 2.34
CA ALA A 52 15.02 -7.03 2.09
C ALA A 52 15.12 -5.56 1.66
N GLU A 53 16.01 -4.77 2.26
CA GLU A 53 16.20 -3.37 1.87
C GLU A 53 16.74 -3.25 0.44
N VAL A 54 17.80 -4.00 0.09
CA VAL A 54 18.34 -4.01 -1.28
C VAL A 54 17.27 -4.45 -2.29
N GLY A 55 16.54 -5.53 -1.99
CA GLY A 55 15.43 -6.00 -2.82
C GLY A 55 14.36 -4.94 -3.03
N ARG A 56 13.95 -4.23 -1.96
CA ARG A 56 12.96 -3.15 -2.05
C ARG A 56 13.42 -2.01 -2.95
N ARG A 57 14.67 -1.55 -2.80
CA ARG A 57 15.23 -0.45 -3.61
C ARG A 57 15.27 -0.82 -5.10
N VAL A 58 15.79 -2.02 -5.41
CA VAL A 58 15.86 -2.52 -6.79
C VAL A 58 14.47 -2.70 -7.41
N SER A 59 13.54 -3.31 -6.67
CA SER A 59 12.15 -3.46 -7.09
C SER A 59 11.50 -2.11 -7.43
N SER A 60 11.61 -1.12 -6.53
CA SER A 60 11.01 0.21 -6.73
C SER A 60 11.59 0.98 -7.92
N ALA A 61 12.87 0.79 -8.23
CA ALA A 61 13.56 1.49 -9.31
C ALA A 61 13.16 1.00 -10.71
N THR A 62 12.60 -0.20 -10.82
CA THR A 62 12.11 -0.79 -12.09
C THR A 62 11.02 0.09 -12.76
N THR A 63 10.41 1.00 -12.02
CA THR A 63 9.39 1.93 -12.51
C THR A 63 9.94 3.12 -13.30
N SER A 64 11.27 3.36 -13.29
CA SER A 64 11.92 4.49 -13.96
C SER A 64 12.91 4.01 -15.04
N PRO A 65 12.60 4.17 -16.34
CA PRO A 65 13.43 3.61 -17.42
C PRO A 65 14.75 4.36 -17.67
N SER A 66 14.96 5.53 -17.03
CA SER A 66 16.13 6.38 -17.28
C SER A 66 17.40 6.02 -16.49
N LEU A 67 17.29 5.16 -15.47
CA LEU A 67 18.41 4.76 -14.61
C LEU A 67 18.29 3.25 -14.31
N GLU A 68 19.27 2.47 -14.75
CA GLU A 68 19.31 1.06 -14.40
C GLU A 68 19.78 0.92 -12.94
N THR A 69 19.00 0.23 -12.12
CA THR A 69 19.37 -0.03 -10.72
C THR A 69 19.53 -1.53 -10.50
N ARG A 70 20.71 -1.94 -10.03
CA ARG A 70 21.00 -3.32 -9.66
C ARG A 70 21.40 -3.42 -8.19
N GLY A 71 21.38 -4.63 -7.63
CA GLY A 71 21.78 -4.89 -6.25
C GLY A 71 23.07 -5.71 -6.14
N LEU A 72 23.84 -5.44 -5.09
CA LEU A 72 24.97 -6.27 -4.66
C LEU A 72 24.78 -6.62 -3.18
N LEU A 73 24.81 -7.91 -2.87
CA LEU A 73 24.68 -8.41 -1.51
C LEU A 73 25.87 -9.29 -1.16
N ALA A 74 26.28 -9.29 0.11
CA ALA A 74 27.23 -10.27 0.62
C ALA A 74 26.80 -10.79 1.99
N CYS A 75 26.91 -12.09 2.20
CA CYS A 75 26.82 -12.69 3.53
C CYS A 75 27.70 -13.94 3.60
N GLY A 76 27.63 -14.71 4.69
CA GLY A 76 28.43 -15.93 4.85
C GLY A 76 28.38 -16.85 3.63
N THR A 77 27.18 -17.26 3.19
CA THR A 77 26.99 -18.12 2.01
C THR A 77 26.52 -17.38 0.75
N GLY A 78 26.12 -16.10 0.88
CA GLY A 78 25.40 -15.35 -0.16
C GLY A 78 23.93 -15.75 -0.35
N VAL A 79 23.51 -16.94 0.09
CA VAL A 79 22.17 -17.49 -0.20
C VAL A 79 21.08 -16.78 0.63
N GLY A 80 21.31 -16.59 1.92
CA GLY A 80 20.30 -16.05 2.84
C GLY A 80 19.82 -14.65 2.42
N VAL A 81 20.75 -13.73 2.16
CA VAL A 81 20.43 -12.37 1.69
C VAL A 81 19.69 -12.39 0.35
N GLY A 82 20.05 -13.31 -0.56
CA GLY A 82 19.36 -13.49 -1.84
C GLY A 82 17.91 -13.96 -1.68
N ILE A 83 17.63 -14.88 -0.75
CA ILE A 83 16.26 -15.34 -0.47
C ILE A 83 15.37 -14.17 -0.04
N PHE A 84 15.87 -13.27 0.83
CA PHE A 84 15.12 -12.11 1.28
C PHE A 84 14.93 -11.05 0.19
N ALA A 85 15.96 -10.81 -0.63
CA ALA A 85 15.86 -9.89 -1.77
C ALA A 85 14.80 -10.34 -2.79
N ASN A 86 14.73 -11.64 -3.09
CA ASN A 86 13.75 -12.24 -4.00
C ASN A 86 12.29 -12.16 -3.53
N LYS A 87 12.01 -11.66 -2.31
CA LYS A 87 10.62 -11.43 -1.86
C LYS A 87 9.98 -10.19 -2.46
N PHE A 88 10.75 -9.36 -3.14
CA PHE A 88 10.27 -8.12 -3.75
C PHE A 88 10.00 -8.32 -5.24
N PRO A 89 8.86 -7.85 -5.77
CA PRO A 89 8.51 -8.03 -7.18
C PRO A 89 9.59 -7.49 -8.13
N GLY A 90 9.91 -8.24 -9.18
CA GLY A 90 10.91 -7.85 -10.18
C GLY A 90 12.36 -7.96 -9.70
N VAL A 91 12.62 -8.55 -8.53
CA VAL A 91 13.97 -8.87 -8.07
C VAL A 91 14.31 -10.31 -8.43
N PHE A 92 15.44 -10.48 -9.11
CA PHE A 92 16.02 -11.76 -9.51
C PHE A 92 17.42 -11.83 -8.91
N ALA A 93 17.50 -12.25 -7.65
CA ALA A 93 18.72 -12.36 -6.89
C ALA A 93 19.31 -13.77 -6.98
N THR A 94 20.61 -13.87 -7.31
CA THR A 94 21.33 -15.14 -7.37
C THR A 94 22.66 -15.06 -6.65
N THR A 95 23.05 -16.16 -6.00
CA THR A 95 24.41 -16.32 -5.49
C THR A 95 25.30 -16.91 -6.56
N CYS A 96 26.45 -16.28 -6.84
CA CYS A 96 27.43 -16.78 -7.79
C CYS A 96 28.77 -16.98 -7.10
N LEU A 97 29.38 -18.14 -7.28
CA LEU A 97 30.70 -18.51 -6.76
C LEU A 97 31.78 -18.44 -7.84
N THR A 98 31.39 -18.38 -9.12
CA THR A 98 32.32 -18.30 -10.26
C THR A 98 31.84 -17.29 -11.33
N PRO A 99 32.77 -16.76 -12.16
CA PRO A 99 32.40 -15.90 -13.30
C PRO A 99 31.45 -16.59 -14.29
N ASP A 100 31.61 -17.89 -14.51
CA ASP A 100 30.75 -18.68 -15.39
C ASP A 100 29.31 -18.78 -14.87
N GLU A 101 29.14 -18.94 -13.55
CA GLU A 101 27.82 -18.85 -12.90
C GLU A 101 27.22 -17.46 -13.05
N ALA A 102 28.03 -16.40 -12.89
CA ALA A 102 27.59 -15.02 -13.07
C ALA A 102 27.06 -14.77 -14.49
N ARG A 103 27.78 -15.29 -15.49
CA ARG A 103 27.40 -15.21 -16.92
C ARG A 103 26.10 -15.98 -17.19
N ASN A 104 26.00 -17.21 -16.69
CA ASN A 104 24.79 -18.02 -16.82
C ASN A 104 23.58 -17.32 -16.18
N ASN A 105 23.72 -16.81 -14.95
CA ASN A 105 22.62 -16.15 -14.22
C ASN A 105 22.18 -14.83 -14.86
N ARG A 106 23.10 -14.04 -15.42
CA ARG A 106 22.75 -12.86 -16.23
C ARG A 106 22.02 -13.24 -17.51
N SER A 107 22.53 -14.23 -18.23
CA SER A 107 21.94 -14.67 -19.50
C SER A 107 20.54 -15.27 -19.32
N ILE A 108 20.37 -16.14 -18.34
CA ILE A 108 19.18 -17.01 -18.22
C ILE A 108 18.13 -16.37 -17.31
N ASN A 109 18.55 -15.82 -16.18
CA ASN A 109 17.64 -15.38 -15.11
C ASN A 109 17.46 -13.87 -15.08
N ASN A 110 18.09 -13.15 -16.02
CA ASN A 110 18.21 -11.69 -15.99
C ASN A 110 18.58 -11.16 -14.59
N CYS A 111 19.50 -11.84 -13.89
CA CYS A 111 19.84 -11.54 -12.50
C CYS A 111 20.20 -10.06 -12.32
N ASN A 112 19.38 -9.34 -11.54
CA ASN A 112 19.56 -7.91 -11.24
C ASN A 112 20.05 -7.66 -9.80
N VAL A 113 20.20 -8.72 -8.99
CA VAL A 113 20.83 -8.65 -7.67
C VAL A 113 21.86 -9.77 -7.53
N LEU A 114 23.14 -9.43 -7.49
CA LEU A 114 24.21 -10.40 -7.29
C LEU A 114 24.48 -10.59 -5.79
N ALA A 115 24.44 -11.82 -5.30
CA ALA A 115 24.87 -12.16 -3.95
C ALA A 115 26.21 -12.90 -3.95
N LEU A 116 27.09 -12.54 -3.02
CA LEU A 116 28.44 -13.11 -2.87
C LEU A 116 28.61 -13.83 -1.53
N SER A 117 29.43 -14.88 -1.53
CA SER A 117 29.75 -15.70 -0.36
C SER A 117 31.05 -15.23 0.31
N GLY A 118 30.95 -14.61 1.48
CA GLY A 118 32.10 -14.23 2.30
C GLY A 118 32.93 -15.42 2.79
N MET A 119 32.34 -16.62 2.84
CA MET A 119 33.03 -17.85 3.29
C MET A 119 33.72 -18.61 2.15
N SER A 120 33.32 -18.39 0.90
CA SER A 120 33.74 -19.22 -0.24
C SER A 120 34.36 -18.45 -1.40
N THR A 121 34.26 -17.12 -1.41
CA THR A 121 34.71 -16.28 -2.52
C THR A 121 35.78 -15.31 -2.06
N SER A 122 36.96 -15.37 -2.68
CA SER A 122 38.03 -14.39 -2.45
C SER A 122 37.67 -13.03 -3.07
N ALA A 123 38.30 -11.95 -2.61
CA ALA A 123 38.05 -10.61 -3.17
C ALA A 123 38.40 -10.53 -4.67
N ASP A 124 39.45 -11.20 -5.14
CA ASP A 124 39.82 -11.15 -6.55
C ASP A 124 38.84 -11.96 -7.43
N THR A 125 38.45 -13.15 -6.98
CA THR A 125 37.38 -13.91 -7.65
C THR A 125 36.05 -13.14 -7.65
N ALA A 126 35.73 -12.44 -6.56
CA ALA A 126 34.53 -11.61 -6.49
C ALA A 126 34.54 -10.47 -7.50
N LYS A 127 35.69 -9.83 -7.75
CA LYS A 127 35.82 -8.81 -8.82
C LYS A 127 35.51 -9.41 -10.18
N GLU A 128 36.08 -10.57 -10.51
CA GLU A 128 35.83 -11.26 -11.78
C GLU A 128 34.34 -11.63 -11.94
N ILE A 129 33.69 -12.07 -10.87
CA ILE A 129 32.24 -12.36 -10.83
C ILE A 129 31.44 -11.08 -11.09
N VAL A 130 31.75 -9.99 -10.37
CA VAL A 130 31.07 -8.70 -10.51
C VAL A 130 31.24 -8.14 -11.91
N ASP A 131 32.46 -8.15 -12.45
CA ASP A 131 32.73 -7.68 -13.81
C ASP A 131 31.98 -8.51 -14.85
N THR A 132 31.94 -9.83 -14.69
CA THR A 132 31.18 -10.70 -15.59
C THR A 132 29.68 -10.43 -15.49
N TRP A 133 29.16 -10.23 -14.27
CA TRP A 133 27.75 -9.92 -14.04
C TRP A 133 27.35 -8.55 -14.61
N LEU A 134 28.20 -7.53 -14.47
CA LEU A 134 27.97 -6.20 -15.06
C LEU A 134 27.90 -6.27 -16.58
N ASN A 135 28.87 -6.96 -17.19
CA ASN A 135 29.10 -6.94 -18.63
C ASN A 135 28.33 -8.00 -19.43
N THR A 136 27.53 -8.85 -18.78
CA THR A 136 26.75 -9.88 -19.48
C THR A 136 25.29 -9.41 -19.69
N PRO A 137 24.86 -9.20 -20.94
CA PRO A 137 23.46 -8.92 -21.26
C PRO A 137 22.54 -10.12 -21.01
N PHE A 138 21.25 -9.85 -20.85
CA PHE A 138 20.24 -10.90 -20.84
C PHE A 138 20.22 -11.64 -22.18
N LYS A 139 20.06 -12.96 -22.14
CA LYS A 139 20.09 -13.87 -23.31
C LYS A 139 21.42 -13.85 -24.10
N ALA A 140 22.52 -13.39 -23.50
CA ALA A 140 23.83 -13.49 -24.12
C ALA A 140 24.32 -14.96 -24.17
N PRO A 141 25.14 -15.35 -25.15
CA PRO A 141 25.79 -16.66 -25.13
C PRO A 141 26.57 -16.90 -23.83
N CYS A 142 26.39 -18.08 -23.23
CA CYS A 142 26.99 -18.42 -21.95
C CYS A 142 27.37 -19.92 -21.89
N PRO A 143 28.10 -20.38 -20.87
CA PRO A 143 28.48 -21.78 -20.73
C PRO A 143 27.31 -22.76 -20.88
N ALA A 144 26.13 -22.43 -20.34
CA ALA A 144 24.94 -23.27 -20.47
C ALA A 144 24.44 -23.43 -21.92
N SER A 145 24.64 -22.42 -22.78
CA SER A 145 24.36 -22.50 -24.22
C SER A 145 25.56 -23.00 -25.04
N LYS A 146 26.61 -23.51 -24.39
CA LYS A 146 27.92 -23.84 -25.01
C LYS A 146 28.50 -22.65 -25.77
N SER A 147 28.29 -21.44 -25.24
CA SER A 147 28.70 -20.17 -25.83
C SER A 147 28.12 -19.91 -27.23
N GLN A 148 26.95 -20.48 -27.54
CA GLN A 148 26.18 -20.20 -28.74
C GLN A 148 24.98 -19.29 -28.45
N PRO A 149 24.43 -18.58 -29.44
CA PRO A 149 23.15 -17.90 -29.31
C PRO A 149 22.05 -18.87 -28.87
N TRP A 150 21.10 -18.38 -28.07
CA TRP A 150 19.94 -19.18 -27.69
C TRP A 150 19.05 -19.46 -28.91
N PRO A 151 18.57 -20.70 -29.08
CA PRO A 151 17.50 -20.99 -30.03
C PRO A 151 16.30 -20.07 -29.80
N GLU A 152 15.57 -19.72 -30.87
CA GLU A 152 14.44 -18.78 -30.81
C GLU A 152 13.39 -19.21 -29.77
N GLU A 153 13.09 -20.51 -29.70
CA GLU A 153 12.17 -21.08 -28.70
C GLU A 153 12.60 -20.78 -27.26
N ILE A 154 13.90 -20.92 -26.95
CA ILE A 154 14.42 -20.64 -25.60
C ILE A 154 14.47 -19.14 -25.33
N SER A 155 14.83 -18.33 -26.34
CA SER A 155 14.79 -16.87 -26.22
C SER A 155 13.37 -16.37 -25.91
N ASN A 156 12.36 -16.91 -26.58
CA ASN A 156 10.96 -16.57 -26.34
C ASN A 156 10.51 -17.02 -24.94
N PHE A 157 10.89 -18.23 -24.52
CA PHE A 157 10.65 -18.70 -23.15
C PHE A 157 11.23 -17.75 -22.10
N PHE A 158 12.45 -17.23 -22.31
CA PHE A 158 13.06 -16.26 -21.41
C PHE A 158 12.26 -14.96 -21.34
N ASP A 159 11.83 -14.41 -22.48
CA ASP A 159 11.01 -13.19 -22.51
C ASP A 159 9.64 -13.40 -21.82
N GLU A 160 8.98 -14.53 -22.06
CA GLU A 160 7.73 -14.90 -21.41
C GLU A 160 7.92 -15.10 -19.90
N SER A 161 9.00 -15.74 -19.47
CA SER A 161 9.29 -15.97 -18.05
C SER A 161 9.39 -14.67 -17.25
N MET A 162 9.96 -13.61 -17.85
CA MET A 162 10.05 -12.29 -17.22
C MET A 162 8.67 -11.67 -16.97
N ASN A 163 7.68 -12.00 -17.81
CA ASN A 163 6.29 -11.55 -17.67
C ASN A 163 5.48 -12.43 -16.71
N GLU A 164 5.75 -13.73 -16.66
CA GLU A 164 5.02 -14.68 -15.81
C GLU A 164 5.51 -14.70 -14.36
N MET A 165 6.82 -14.57 -14.11
CA MET A 165 7.39 -14.63 -12.75
C MET A 165 6.72 -13.67 -11.75
N PRO A 166 6.44 -12.39 -12.07
CA PRO A 166 5.77 -11.47 -11.15
C PRO A 166 4.33 -11.87 -10.80
N LYS A 167 3.69 -12.74 -11.60
CA LYS A 167 2.32 -13.23 -11.36
C LYS A 167 2.30 -14.40 -10.36
N ILE A 168 3.43 -15.08 -10.18
CA ILE A 168 3.53 -16.24 -9.28
C ILE A 168 3.40 -15.78 -7.83
N GLY A 169 2.43 -16.34 -7.09
CA GLY A 169 2.18 -15.98 -5.70
C GLY A 169 1.41 -14.66 -5.52
N ALA A 170 1.13 -13.93 -6.60
CA ALA A 170 0.08 -12.92 -6.59
C ALA A 170 -1.25 -13.68 -6.51
N SER A 171 -1.96 -13.57 -5.38
CA SER A 171 -3.32 -14.12 -5.28
C SER A 171 -4.16 -13.55 -6.42
N GLU A 172 -4.78 -14.41 -7.24
CA GLU A 172 -5.80 -13.97 -8.19
C GLU A 172 -6.83 -13.12 -7.42
N ASN A 173 -6.86 -11.82 -7.71
CA ASN A 173 -7.86 -10.88 -7.20
C ASN A 173 -8.26 -11.07 -5.73
N THR A 174 -7.50 -10.47 -4.83
CA THR A 174 -8.16 -9.32 -4.21
C THR A 174 -7.73 -8.13 -5.04
N GLN A 175 -8.67 -7.45 -5.69
CA GLN A 175 -8.58 -6.00 -5.71
C GLN A 175 -8.43 -5.63 -4.23
N ALA A 176 -7.18 -5.56 -3.75
CA ALA A 176 -6.89 -4.80 -2.57
C ALA A 176 -7.27 -3.40 -3.00
N GLU A 177 -8.53 -3.05 -2.73
CA GLU A 177 -8.99 -1.68 -2.87
C GLU A 177 -7.99 -0.88 -2.07
N THR A 178 -7.13 -0.17 -2.80
CA THR A 178 -5.93 0.47 -2.29
C THR A 178 -6.26 1.56 -1.27
N CYS A 179 -7.55 1.86 -1.11
CA CYS A 179 -8.05 2.76 -0.11
C CYS A 179 -8.34 2.01 1.20
N ALA A 180 -7.44 2.14 2.16
CA ALA A 180 -7.64 1.69 3.54
C ALA A 180 -8.94 2.25 4.15
N VAL A 181 -9.38 3.45 3.72
CA VAL A 181 -10.67 4.03 4.12
C VAL A 181 -11.84 3.25 3.49
N CYS A 182 -11.74 2.81 2.23
CA CYS A 182 -12.75 1.95 1.62
C CYS A 182 -12.82 0.60 2.34
N CYS A 183 -11.71 0.01 2.78
CA CYS A 183 -11.74 -1.22 3.58
C CYS A 183 -12.47 -1.04 4.93
N LEU A 184 -12.30 0.11 5.59
CA LEU A 184 -13.06 0.47 6.79
C LEU A 184 -14.55 0.67 6.50
N VAL A 185 -14.89 1.23 5.34
CA VAL A 185 -16.29 1.37 4.86
C VAL A 185 -16.90 0.01 4.50
N LYS A 186 -16.12 -0.84 3.84
CA LYS A 186 -16.34 -2.24 3.42
C LYS A 186 -16.93 -3.14 4.48
N ASN A 187 -16.17 -3.22 5.57
CA ASN A 187 -16.32 -4.26 6.58
C ASN A 187 -16.86 -3.68 7.91
N ARG A 188 -17.58 -2.57 7.86
CA ARG A 188 -18.24 -2.01 9.05
C ARG A 188 -19.52 -2.78 9.34
N GLU A 189 -19.54 -3.48 10.46
CA GLU A 189 -20.78 -3.95 11.06
C GLU A 189 -21.36 -2.84 11.94
N LEU A 190 -22.56 -2.36 11.58
CA LEU A 190 -23.31 -1.39 12.37
C LEU A 190 -24.22 -2.17 13.34
N ASN A 191 -24.18 -1.79 14.62
CA ASN A 191 -25.04 -2.37 15.63
C ASN A 191 -26.34 -1.55 15.73
N PRO A 192 -27.52 -2.16 15.96
CA PRO A 192 -28.75 -1.43 16.20
C PRO A 192 -28.62 -0.39 17.32
N ILE A 193 -29.31 0.74 17.19
CA ILE A 193 -29.47 1.70 18.28
C ILE A 193 -30.75 1.32 19.04
N ASP A 194 -30.60 0.71 20.21
CA ASP A 194 -31.74 0.16 20.97
C ASP A 194 -32.86 1.17 21.24
N ILE A 195 -32.51 2.45 21.37
CA ILE A 195 -33.41 3.53 21.74
C ILE A 195 -34.05 4.28 20.56
N ILE A 196 -33.60 4.06 19.31
CA ILE A 196 -34.20 4.69 18.12
C ILE A 196 -34.46 3.65 17.02
N PRO A 197 -35.74 3.33 16.74
CA PRO A 197 -36.09 2.38 15.69
C PRO A 197 -35.56 2.77 14.30
N GLY A 198 -34.93 1.79 13.64
CA GLY A 198 -34.36 1.95 12.30
C GLY A 198 -32.99 2.64 12.28
N GLY A 199 -32.44 3.00 13.44
CA GLY A 199 -31.07 3.47 13.61
C GLY A 199 -30.08 2.33 13.85
N SER A 200 -28.88 2.47 13.30
CA SER A 200 -27.74 1.61 13.58
C SER A 200 -26.47 2.45 13.65
N MET A 201 -25.53 2.09 14.50
CA MET A 201 -24.29 2.83 14.70
C MET A 201 -23.06 1.92 14.87
N LYS A 202 -21.90 2.48 14.54
CA LYS A 202 -20.60 1.95 14.95
C LYS A 202 -19.79 3.07 15.58
N ILE A 203 -19.47 2.93 16.86
CA ILE A 203 -18.53 3.80 17.56
C ILE A 203 -17.12 3.52 17.01
N LEU A 204 -16.47 4.57 16.51
CA LEU A 204 -15.09 4.55 16.02
C LEU A 204 -14.10 4.97 17.12
N ARG A 205 -14.55 5.86 18.01
CA ARG A 205 -13.79 6.34 19.17
C ARG A 205 -14.78 6.73 20.26
N GLU A 206 -14.47 6.45 21.52
CA GLU A 206 -15.38 6.74 22.63
C GLU A 206 -15.22 8.16 23.22
N SER A 207 -14.05 8.78 23.15
CA SER A 207 -13.83 10.13 23.73
C SER A 207 -12.73 10.95 23.03
N PRO A 208 -13.05 12.13 22.46
CA PRO A 208 -14.41 12.56 22.09
C PRO A 208 -15.09 11.52 21.20
N THR A 209 -16.40 11.30 21.40
CA THR A 209 -17.11 10.24 20.68
C THR A 209 -17.12 10.55 19.18
N SER A 210 -16.78 9.56 18.36
CA SER A 210 -17.05 9.59 16.93
C SER A 210 -17.70 8.29 16.49
N ALA A 211 -18.68 8.40 15.60
CA ALA A 211 -19.46 7.26 15.14
C ALA A 211 -19.87 7.43 13.68
N ILE A 212 -20.06 6.29 13.00
CA ILE A 212 -20.83 6.22 11.76
C ILE A 212 -22.23 5.78 12.14
N ILE A 213 -23.23 6.52 11.66
CA ILE A 213 -24.63 6.29 11.98
C ILE A 213 -25.40 6.12 10.68
N LYS A 214 -26.32 5.17 10.67
CA LYS A 214 -27.22 4.92 9.56
C LYS A 214 -28.65 4.78 10.05
N PHE A 215 -29.55 5.51 9.38
CA PHE A 215 -30.99 5.39 9.56
C PHE A 215 -31.67 4.91 8.28
N LYS A 216 -32.73 4.13 8.45
CA LYS A 216 -33.60 3.72 7.33
C LYS A 216 -34.50 4.86 6.87
N ALA A 217 -34.83 4.86 5.58
CA ALA A 217 -35.82 5.78 5.03
C ALA A 217 -37.14 5.69 5.83
N GLY A 218 -37.70 6.84 6.20
CA GLY A 218 -38.91 6.95 7.00
C GLY A 218 -38.70 6.93 8.52
N SER A 219 -37.47 6.67 9.01
CA SER A 219 -37.15 6.79 10.43
C SER A 219 -37.32 8.24 10.92
N VAL A 220 -37.66 8.36 12.21
CA VAL A 220 -37.83 9.63 12.92
C VAL A 220 -37.06 9.54 14.23
N GLU A 221 -36.31 10.59 14.54
CA GLU A 221 -35.81 10.83 15.88
C GLU A 221 -36.77 11.80 16.57
N PRO A 222 -37.39 11.40 17.70
CA PRO A 222 -38.19 12.30 18.52
C PRO A 222 -37.37 13.50 18.98
N ALA A 223 -38.03 14.61 19.34
CA ALA A 223 -37.37 15.74 19.97
C ALA A 223 -36.50 15.29 21.14
N HIS A 224 -35.24 15.67 21.09
CA HIS A 224 -34.25 15.30 22.09
C HIS A 224 -33.15 16.35 22.18
N HIS A 225 -32.38 16.28 23.26
CA HIS A 225 -31.19 17.08 23.46
C HIS A 225 -30.04 16.24 24.04
N HIS A 226 -28.87 16.90 24.11
CA HIS A 226 -27.61 16.30 24.48
C HIS A 226 -26.84 17.21 25.44
N THR A 227 -26.02 16.64 26.34
CA THR A 227 -25.15 17.41 27.24
C THR A 227 -24.05 18.11 26.47
N PHE A 228 -23.52 17.47 25.43
CA PHE A 228 -22.41 17.99 24.62
C PHE A 228 -22.88 18.34 23.21
N GLY A 229 -22.24 19.35 22.63
CA GLY A 229 -22.45 19.69 21.22
C GLY A 229 -21.92 18.57 20.31
N HIS A 230 -22.52 18.46 19.14
CA HIS A 230 -22.08 17.51 18.13
C HIS A 230 -22.18 18.12 16.74
N CYS A 231 -21.33 17.64 15.84
CA CYS A 231 -21.44 17.91 14.43
C CYS A 231 -21.62 16.64 13.63
N LEU A 232 -22.37 16.77 12.53
CA LEU A 232 -22.59 15.70 11.58
C LEU A 232 -22.19 16.12 10.17
N LEU A 233 -21.74 15.15 9.39
CA LEU A 233 -21.54 15.26 7.94
C LEU A 233 -22.35 14.13 7.28
N VAL A 234 -23.32 14.50 6.44
CA VAL A 234 -24.08 13.52 5.66
C VAL A 234 -23.18 12.95 4.57
N MET A 235 -22.91 11.66 4.65
CA MET A 235 -22.08 10.98 3.65
C MET A 235 -22.93 10.49 2.48
N LYS A 236 -24.19 10.10 2.76
CA LYS A 236 -25.17 9.68 1.76
C LYS A 236 -26.60 9.80 2.30
N GLY A 237 -27.54 10.20 1.46
CA GLY A 237 -28.98 10.20 1.73
C GLY A 237 -29.49 11.59 2.11
N LYS A 238 -30.73 11.65 2.62
CA LYS A 238 -31.45 12.91 2.84
C LYS A 238 -32.20 12.91 4.15
N LYS A 239 -31.97 13.95 4.97
CA LYS A 239 -32.64 14.17 6.27
C LYS A 239 -33.03 15.63 6.48
N SER A 240 -34.03 15.87 7.31
CA SER A 240 -34.35 17.20 7.83
C SER A 240 -34.17 17.23 9.33
N VAL A 241 -33.55 18.30 9.83
CA VAL A 241 -33.34 18.56 11.25
C VAL A 241 -34.09 19.84 11.62
N TRP A 242 -35.00 19.71 12.58
CA TRP A 242 -35.70 20.83 13.19
C TRP A 242 -35.03 21.17 14.50
N ASN A 243 -34.35 22.32 14.56
CA ASN A 243 -33.86 22.86 15.83
C ASN A 243 -35.03 23.62 16.49
N LEU A 244 -35.66 22.98 17.47
CA LEU A 244 -36.85 23.50 18.15
C LEU A 244 -36.51 24.64 19.09
N SER A 245 -35.29 24.64 19.66
CA SER A 245 -34.78 25.75 20.47
C SER A 245 -34.69 27.05 19.68
N LYS A 246 -34.25 26.98 18.42
CA LYS A 246 -34.04 28.13 17.54
C LYS A 246 -35.18 28.40 16.57
N LYS A 247 -36.12 27.46 16.43
CA LYS A 247 -37.21 27.47 15.43
C LYS A 247 -36.68 27.53 14.00
N GLU A 248 -35.62 26.79 13.75
CA GLU A 248 -34.96 26.68 12.44
C GLU A 248 -35.08 25.26 11.89
N ARG A 249 -35.10 25.14 10.57
CA ARG A 249 -35.13 23.87 9.87
C ARG A 249 -33.97 23.81 8.89
N TYR A 250 -33.29 22.66 8.90
CA TYR A 250 -32.16 22.35 8.04
C TYR A 250 -32.48 21.11 7.23
N ASP A 251 -32.56 21.25 5.90
CA ASP A 251 -32.68 20.12 4.98
C ASP A 251 -31.28 19.76 4.48
N LEU A 252 -30.83 18.54 4.76
CA LEU A 252 -29.46 18.08 4.53
C LEU A 252 -29.43 16.91 3.54
N GLY A 253 -28.52 16.97 2.58
CA GLY A 253 -28.21 15.92 1.61
C GLY A 253 -26.72 15.57 1.59
N ASP A 254 -26.29 14.82 0.57
CA ASP A 254 -24.90 14.37 0.42
C ASP A 254 -23.88 15.52 0.53
N GLY A 255 -22.95 15.40 1.47
CA GLY A 255 -21.89 16.38 1.72
C GLY A 255 -22.27 17.52 2.67
N ASP A 256 -23.53 17.65 3.06
CA ASP A 256 -23.97 18.71 3.97
C ASP A 256 -23.50 18.47 5.41
N TYR A 257 -23.18 19.56 6.09
CA TYR A 257 -22.69 19.59 7.46
C TYR A 257 -23.61 20.40 8.36
N LEU A 258 -23.85 19.91 9.57
CA LEU A 258 -24.60 20.64 10.60
C LEU A 258 -23.93 20.48 11.96
N PHE A 259 -23.79 21.59 12.69
CA PHE A 259 -23.42 21.61 14.10
C PHE A 259 -24.64 21.91 14.96
N ILE A 260 -24.86 21.10 15.98
CA ILE A 260 -25.91 21.29 16.98
C ILE A 260 -25.22 21.60 18.32
N PRO A 261 -25.41 22.81 18.87
CA PRO A 261 -24.88 23.17 20.18
C PRO A 261 -25.42 22.28 21.30
N ALA A 262 -24.64 22.17 22.38
CA ALA A 262 -25.06 21.52 23.61
C ALA A 262 -26.40 22.09 24.12
N GLY A 263 -27.32 21.21 24.50
CA GLY A 263 -28.63 21.58 25.04
C GLY A 263 -29.68 22.06 24.03
N ASP A 264 -29.35 22.23 22.74
CA ASP A 264 -30.36 22.54 21.72
C ASP A 264 -31.26 21.31 21.50
N VAL A 265 -32.58 21.51 21.66
CA VAL A 265 -33.58 20.48 21.40
C VAL A 265 -33.83 20.41 19.91
N HIS A 266 -33.74 19.21 19.35
CA HIS A 266 -33.98 19.01 17.93
C HIS A 266 -34.69 17.69 17.61
N ARG A 267 -35.37 17.68 16.46
CA ARG A 267 -36.11 16.54 15.92
C ARG A 267 -35.59 16.24 14.52
N VAL A 268 -35.62 14.98 14.10
CA VAL A 268 -35.07 14.56 12.79
C VAL A 268 -36.03 13.65 12.04
N LYS A 269 -36.12 13.83 10.72
CA LYS A 269 -36.76 12.90 9.79
C LYS A 269 -35.79 12.48 8.71
N TYR A 270 -35.78 11.19 8.41
CA TYR A 270 -35.00 10.59 7.34
C TYR A 270 -35.90 10.28 6.14
N TYR A 271 -35.60 10.87 4.98
CA TYR A 271 -36.39 10.68 3.76
C TYR A 271 -35.85 9.52 2.91
N GLU A 272 -34.55 9.26 3.01
CA GLU A 272 -33.85 8.17 2.34
C GLU A 272 -33.03 7.36 3.37
N ASP A 273 -32.53 6.18 2.97
CA ASP A 273 -31.51 5.48 3.76
C ASP A 273 -30.30 6.41 3.90
N THR A 274 -30.11 6.95 5.10
CA THR A 274 -29.17 8.06 5.33
C THR A 274 -28.04 7.59 6.22
N GLU A 275 -26.81 7.84 5.78
CA GLU A 275 -25.59 7.55 6.50
C GLU A 275 -24.80 8.83 6.73
N PHE A 276 -24.36 9.05 7.96
CA PHE A 276 -23.60 10.24 8.33
C PHE A 276 -22.50 9.91 9.34
N PHE A 277 -21.43 10.70 9.28
CA PHE A 277 -20.41 10.71 10.30
C PHE A 277 -20.80 11.70 11.39
N LEU A 278 -20.71 11.28 12.64
CA LEU A 278 -20.99 12.10 13.80
C LEU A 278 -19.73 12.26 14.64
N LYS A 279 -19.41 13.50 15.01
CA LYS A 279 -18.40 13.81 16.03
C LYS A 279 -19.07 14.56 17.17
N TRP A 280 -18.83 14.07 18.37
CA TRP A 280 -19.40 14.56 19.61
C TRP A 280 -18.28 15.03 20.52
N ASP A 281 -18.42 16.21 21.13
CA ASP A 281 -17.35 16.78 21.95
C ASP A 281 -17.10 16.00 23.26
N GLY A 282 -18.03 15.15 23.68
CA GLY A 282 -17.96 14.37 24.91
C GLY A 282 -18.27 12.89 24.73
N LYS A 283 -18.92 12.31 25.72
CA LYS A 283 -19.47 10.95 25.65
C LYS A 283 -20.81 10.98 24.95
N TRP A 284 -21.16 9.89 24.27
CA TRP A 284 -22.50 9.69 23.73
C TRP A 284 -23.57 9.76 24.83
N ASP A 285 -24.54 10.66 24.68
CA ASP A 285 -25.68 10.81 25.56
C ASP A 285 -26.89 11.34 24.78
N MET A 286 -28.10 10.99 25.18
CA MET A 286 -29.31 11.49 24.52
C MET A 286 -30.48 11.46 25.48
N PHE A 287 -31.21 12.57 25.55
CA PHE A 287 -32.37 12.74 26.42
C PHE A 287 -33.58 13.09 25.56
N PHE A 288 -34.57 12.22 25.54
CA PHE A 288 -35.80 12.47 24.78
C PHE A 288 -36.72 13.42 25.52
N ASP A 289 -37.18 14.44 24.81
CA ASP A 289 -38.14 15.45 25.27
C ASP A 289 -39.58 15.15 24.81
N GLU A 290 -39.75 14.18 23.91
CA GLU A 290 -41.06 13.66 23.47
C GLU A 290 -40.99 12.18 23.07
N ASP A 291 -42.15 11.55 22.93
CA ASP A 291 -42.27 10.19 22.39
C ASP A 291 -42.34 10.16 20.85
N LEU A 292 -42.12 8.97 20.27
CA LEU A 292 -42.06 8.77 18.83
C LEU A 292 -43.38 9.07 18.09
N GLU A 293 -44.53 8.85 18.73
CA GLU A 293 -45.83 9.11 18.10
C GLU A 293 -46.08 10.61 18.01
N THR A 294 -45.80 11.33 19.10
CA THR A 294 -45.82 12.80 19.13
C THR A 294 -44.92 13.39 18.04
N ALA A 295 -43.71 12.85 17.87
CA ALA A 295 -42.77 13.30 16.84
C ALA A 295 -43.32 13.14 15.42
N LYS A 296 -43.92 11.98 15.10
CA LYS A 296 -44.50 11.70 13.77
C LYS A 296 -45.64 12.66 13.44
N ILE A 297 -46.58 12.85 14.36
CA ILE A 297 -47.72 13.75 14.19
C ILE A 297 -47.25 15.19 13.96
N ALA A 298 -46.26 15.65 14.74
CA ALA A 298 -45.71 17.00 14.59
C ALA A 298 -45.10 17.21 13.20
N ILE A 299 -44.32 16.25 12.70
CA ILE A 299 -43.69 16.34 11.39
C ILE A 299 -44.74 16.30 10.26
N GLU A 300 -45.75 15.43 10.34
CA GLU A 300 -46.81 15.36 9.33
C GLU A 300 -47.57 16.68 9.23
N LYS A 301 -47.93 17.28 10.37
CA LYS A 301 -48.60 18.58 10.42
C LYS A 301 -47.76 19.69 9.78
N GLU A 302 -46.46 19.70 10.03
CA GLU A 302 -45.58 20.73 9.48
C GLU A 302 -45.38 20.57 7.97
N LEU A 303 -45.19 19.34 7.49
CA LEU A 303 -45.07 19.05 6.05
C LEU A 303 -46.37 19.41 5.29
N ALA A 304 -47.54 19.19 5.91
CA ALA A 304 -48.81 19.62 5.34
C ALA A 304 -48.92 21.15 5.22
N ASN A 305 -48.38 21.89 6.18
CA ASN A 305 -48.43 23.36 6.19
C ASN A 305 -47.39 24.03 5.27
N GLY A 306 -46.29 23.34 4.92
CA GLY A 306 -45.25 23.84 4.01
C GLY A 306 -45.51 23.54 2.52
N SER A 307 -46.64 22.94 2.18
CA SER A 307 -47.04 22.56 0.81
C SER A 307 -48.02 23.56 0.16
N ALA A 308 -48.15 24.76 0.72
CA ALA A 308 -49.01 25.86 0.27
C ALA A 308 -48.21 27.05 -0.25
#